data_AF-A0A7E4V9Y6-F1
#
_entry.id   AF-A0A7E4V9Y6-F1
#
_cell.length_a   1.000
_cell.length_b   1.000
_cell.length_c   1.000
_cell.angle_alpha   90.00
_cell.angle_beta   90.00
_cell.angle_gamma   90.00
#
_symmetry.space_group_name_H-M   'P 1'
#
loop_
_entity.id
_entity.type
_entity.pdbx_description
1 polymer ?
#
loop_
_entity_poly.entity_id
_entity_poly.type
_entity_poly.pdbx_seq_one_letter_code
_entity_poly.pdbx_strand_id
1 'polypeptide(L)'
;MADRATKSGIALEAQQKIHSKYDEQLAAQLLTWIQTVSGLDIDTSGNVDNFLGLLKDGKVLCQLANALQAGSVKKVNESKMAFKLMENISFFLAFAQQHVDKSELFQTVDLFEGQDPNAVLICLSALARKASKFGKPTLGPKEAQGEKRAWTNEQLRAGDAIIGLQMGSNKGANASGINMGNSRHM
;
A
#
# COMPACT_ATOMS: atom_id res chain seq x y z
N MET A 1 14.47 29.15 -9.35
CA MET A 1 13.93 27.79 -9.51
C MET A 1 14.94 27.03 -10.33
N ALA A 2 15.41 25.88 -9.85
CA ALA A 2 16.26 25.01 -10.66
C ALA A 2 15.32 24.26 -11.61
N ASP A 3 15.07 24.82 -12.80
CA ASP A 3 14.33 24.11 -13.83
C ASP A 3 15.17 22.90 -14.26
N ARG A 4 14.62 21.72 -14.01
CA ARG A 4 15.21 20.45 -14.46
C ARG A 4 15.18 20.45 -15.98
N ALA A 5 16.26 19.99 -16.61
CA ALA A 5 16.32 19.93 -18.07
C ALA A 5 15.12 19.15 -18.63
N THR A 6 14.46 19.71 -19.64
CA THR A 6 13.35 19.07 -20.33
C THR A 6 13.80 17.71 -20.87
N LYS A 7 13.06 16.64 -20.53
CA LYS A 7 13.40 15.30 -20.99
C LYS A 7 13.26 15.21 -22.51
N SER A 8 14.11 14.42 -23.16
CA SER A 8 14.10 14.21 -24.60
C SER A 8 14.31 12.74 -24.96
N GLY A 9 13.94 12.36 -26.19
CA GLY A 9 14.05 11.00 -26.72
C GLY A 9 13.34 9.97 -25.85
N ILE A 10 13.99 8.85 -25.60
CA ILE A 10 13.51 7.74 -24.76
C ILE A 10 13.06 8.17 -23.35
N ALA A 11 13.68 9.21 -22.77
CA ALA A 11 13.27 9.71 -21.45
C ALA A 11 11.93 10.46 -21.48
N LEU A 12 11.64 11.16 -22.58
CA LEU A 12 10.37 11.84 -22.79
C LEU A 12 9.24 10.82 -23.04
N GLU A 13 9.49 9.83 -23.90
CA GLU A 13 8.52 8.76 -24.18
C GLU A 13 8.14 7.98 -22.91
N ALA A 14 9.13 7.68 -22.05
CA ALA A 14 8.87 7.04 -20.77
C ALA A 14 8.00 7.91 -19.85
N GLN A 15 8.25 9.22 -19.80
CA GLN A 15 7.43 10.15 -19.02
C GLN A 15 6.00 10.26 -19.56
N GLN A 16 5.83 10.32 -20.88
CA GLN A 16 4.51 10.34 -21.50
C GLN A 16 3.72 9.06 -21.19
N LYS A 17 4.36 7.89 -21.22
CA LYS A 17 3.73 6.61 -20.85
C LYS A 17 3.35 6.53 -19.37
N ILE A 18 4.06 7.24 -18.49
CA ILE A 18 3.68 7.35 -17.07
C ILE A 18 2.46 8.27 -16.94
N HIS A 19 2.53 9.44 -17.55
CA HIS A 19 1.44 10.43 -17.53
C HIS A 19 0.16 9.89 -18.18
N SER A 20 0.25 9.04 -19.21
CA SER A 20 -0.92 8.41 -19.85
C SER A 20 -1.67 7.43 -18.97
N LYS A 21 -1.10 7.00 -17.82
CA LYS A 21 -1.78 6.14 -16.85
C LYS A 21 -2.67 6.92 -15.89
N TYR A 22 -2.53 8.25 -15.86
CA TYR A 22 -3.33 9.09 -15.00
C TYR A 22 -4.81 9.01 -15.39
N ASP A 23 -5.66 8.77 -14.40
CA ASP A 23 -7.10 8.68 -14.57
C ASP A 23 -7.78 9.91 -13.96
N GLU A 24 -8.31 10.77 -14.83
CA GLU A 24 -9.01 12.01 -14.44
C GLU A 24 -10.29 11.73 -13.65
N GLN A 25 -11.00 10.62 -13.94
CA GLN A 25 -12.23 10.29 -13.22
C GLN A 25 -11.93 9.87 -11.79
N LEU A 26 -10.92 9.02 -11.62
CA LEU A 26 -10.44 8.62 -10.30
C LEU A 26 -9.92 9.83 -9.51
N ALA A 27 -9.20 10.74 -10.16
CA ALA A 27 -8.72 11.98 -9.54
C ALA A 27 -9.87 12.84 -9.01
N ALA A 28 -10.92 13.06 -9.81
CA ALA A 28 -12.09 13.82 -9.39
C ALA A 28 -12.81 13.19 -8.19
N GLN A 29 -12.96 11.86 -8.19
CA GLN A 29 -13.52 11.13 -7.06
C GLN A 29 -12.67 11.26 -5.80
N LEU A 30 -11.35 11.17 -5.93
CA LEU A 30 -10.42 11.35 -4.82
C LEU A 30 -10.45 12.78 -4.27
N LEU A 31 -10.49 13.80 -5.12
CA LEU A 31 -10.61 15.19 -4.68
C LEU A 31 -11.93 15.42 -3.93
N THR A 32 -13.05 14.91 -4.45
CA THR A 32 -14.36 14.95 -3.76
C THR A 32 -14.31 14.25 -2.40
N TRP A 33 -13.62 13.11 -2.33
CA TRP A 33 -13.40 12.39 -1.08
C TRP A 33 -12.53 13.19 -0.09
N ILE A 34 -11.44 13.80 -0.55
CA ILE A 34 -10.58 14.68 0.27
C ILE A 34 -11.39 15.86 0.81
N GLN A 35 -12.22 16.48 -0.02
CA GLN A 35 -13.14 17.57 0.35
C GLN A 35 -14.06 17.13 1.49
N THR A 36 -14.71 15.97 1.32
CA THR A 36 -15.64 15.40 2.30
C THR A 36 -14.96 15.05 3.63
N VAL A 37 -13.76 14.45 3.58
CA VAL A 37 -13.05 14.01 4.80
C VAL A 37 -12.42 15.19 5.56
N SER A 38 -11.84 16.14 4.84
CA SER A 38 -11.08 17.25 5.41
C SER A 38 -11.96 18.47 5.72
N GLY A 39 -13.15 18.56 5.13
CA GLY A 39 -14.05 19.70 5.27
C GLY A 39 -13.54 20.98 4.60
N LEU A 40 -12.61 20.86 3.66
CA LEU A 40 -12.04 21.98 2.92
C LEU A 40 -12.87 22.24 1.66
N ASP A 41 -12.88 23.48 1.19
CA ASP A 41 -13.42 23.81 -0.13
C ASP A 41 -12.27 23.77 -1.15
N ILE A 42 -12.28 22.78 -2.03
CA ILE A 42 -11.25 22.55 -3.06
C ILE A 42 -11.91 22.29 -4.40
N ASP A 43 -11.23 22.66 -5.49
CA ASP A 43 -11.68 22.32 -6.84
C ASP A 43 -11.59 20.79 -7.04
N THR A 44 -12.73 20.17 -7.30
CA THR A 44 -12.87 18.72 -7.52
C THR A 44 -12.62 18.30 -8.97
N SER A 45 -12.17 19.21 -9.83
CA SER A 45 -11.79 18.89 -11.21
C SER A 45 -10.63 17.90 -11.25
N GLY A 46 -10.82 16.78 -11.97
CA GLY A 46 -9.84 15.72 -12.10
C GLY A 46 -8.65 16.04 -13.02
N ASN A 47 -8.61 17.22 -13.62
CA ASN A 47 -7.53 17.64 -14.52
C ASN A 47 -6.16 17.58 -13.81
N VAL A 48 -5.13 17.08 -14.50
CA VAL A 48 -3.78 16.89 -13.96
C VAL A 48 -3.19 18.18 -13.39
N ASP A 49 -3.35 19.31 -14.07
CA ASP A 49 -2.78 20.59 -13.64
C ASP A 49 -3.47 21.10 -12.38
N ASN A 50 -4.80 20.93 -12.28
CA ASN A 50 -5.56 21.24 -11.07
C ASN A 50 -5.12 20.34 -9.90
N PHE A 51 -5.08 19.03 -10.14
CA PHE A 51 -4.72 18.03 -9.14
C PHE A 51 -3.32 18.28 -8.56
N LEU A 52 -2.33 18.48 -9.43
CA LEU A 52 -0.97 18.81 -9.01
C LEU A 52 -0.92 20.18 -8.34
N GLY A 53 -1.58 21.21 -8.89
CA GLY A 53 -1.59 22.56 -8.34
C GLY A 53 -2.12 22.61 -6.91
N LEU A 54 -3.23 21.92 -6.62
CA LEU A 54 -3.85 21.85 -5.29
C LEU A 54 -2.97 21.11 -4.27
N LEU A 55 -2.39 19.98 -4.66
CA LEU A 55 -1.70 19.08 -3.73
C LEU A 55 -0.21 19.41 -3.56
N LYS A 56 0.40 20.13 -4.50
CA LYS A 56 1.84 20.45 -4.53
C LYS A 56 2.35 21.22 -3.31
N ASP A 57 1.50 22.03 -2.69
CA ASP A 57 1.85 22.75 -1.46
C ASP A 57 1.93 21.84 -0.22
N GLY A 58 1.39 20.62 -0.32
CA GLY A 58 1.33 19.62 0.76
C GLY A 58 0.36 19.97 1.89
N LYS A 59 -0.22 21.17 1.91
CA LYS A 59 -1.12 21.63 2.99
C LYS A 59 -2.41 20.81 3.06
N VAL A 60 -3.05 20.59 1.91
CA VAL A 60 -4.26 19.76 1.78
C VAL A 60 -3.98 18.33 2.24
N LEU A 61 -2.83 17.77 1.87
CA LEU A 61 -2.42 16.43 2.30
C LEU A 61 -2.20 16.33 3.81
N CYS A 62 -1.54 17.33 4.41
CA CYS A 62 -1.38 17.38 5.87
C CYS A 62 -2.71 17.51 6.60
N GLN A 63 -3.64 18.31 6.07
CA GLN A 63 -4.99 18.46 6.63
C GLN A 63 -5.79 17.16 6.52
N LEU A 64 -5.70 16.46 5.39
CA LEU A 64 -6.29 15.13 5.21
C LEU A 64 -5.75 14.13 6.24
N ALA A 65 -4.42 14.10 6.45
CA ALA A 65 -3.80 13.23 7.45
C ALA A 65 -4.33 13.51 8.87
N ASN A 66 -4.46 14.79 9.23
CA ASN A 66 -5.02 15.20 10.51
C ASN A 66 -6.53 14.91 10.64
N ALA A 67 -7.27 14.95 9.53
CA ALA A 67 -8.70 14.63 9.49
C ALA A 67 -8.97 13.13 9.64
N LEU A 68 -8.07 12.28 9.12
CA LEU A 68 -8.10 10.83 9.31
C LEU A 68 -7.66 10.44 10.72
N GLN A 69 -6.55 11.00 11.20
CA GLN A 69 -6.00 10.72 12.51
C GLN A 69 -5.52 12.01 13.16
N ALA A 70 -6.20 12.43 14.22
CA ALA A 70 -5.89 13.66 14.92
C ALA A 70 -4.44 13.64 15.44
N GLY A 71 -3.69 14.71 15.15
CA GLY A 71 -2.31 14.87 15.62
C GLY A 71 -1.23 14.16 14.78
N SER A 72 -1.58 13.60 13.61
CA SER A 72 -0.61 13.01 12.69
C SER A 72 0.44 14.01 12.21
N VAL A 73 0.03 15.22 11.86
CA VAL A 73 0.92 16.32 11.45
C VAL A 73 0.81 17.46 12.45
N LYS A 74 1.87 17.64 13.27
CA LYS A 74 1.91 18.63 14.35
C LYS A 74 1.97 20.07 13.86
N LYS A 75 2.69 20.33 12.78
CA LYS A 75 2.91 21.67 12.24
C LYS A 75 2.96 21.62 10.71
N VAL A 76 2.08 22.38 10.08
CA VAL A 76 2.08 22.56 8.62
C VAL A 76 2.87 23.84 8.31
N ASN A 77 3.80 23.77 7.35
CA ASN A 77 4.54 24.95 6.91
C ASN A 77 3.68 25.80 5.96
N GLU A 78 3.69 27.12 6.18
CA GLU A 78 2.94 28.07 5.36
C GLU A 78 3.76 28.77 4.28
N SER A 79 5.09 28.73 4.42
CA SER A 79 6.04 29.39 3.52
C SER A 79 5.97 28.82 2.09
N LYS A 80 6.10 29.70 1.10
CA LYS A 80 6.18 29.34 -0.34
C LYS A 80 7.55 28.81 -0.77
N MET A 81 8.49 28.66 0.16
CA MET A 81 9.82 28.13 -0.15
C MET A 81 9.73 26.64 -0.53
N ALA A 82 10.36 26.26 -1.64
CA ALA A 82 10.27 24.90 -2.20
C ALA A 82 10.55 23.80 -1.17
N PHE A 83 11.61 23.93 -0.36
CA PHE A 83 11.96 22.95 0.66
C PHE A 83 10.90 22.81 1.77
N LYS A 84 10.12 23.87 2.05
CA LYS A 84 9.02 23.84 3.02
C LYS A 84 7.78 23.13 2.48
N LEU A 85 7.50 23.29 1.19
CA LEU A 85 6.43 22.54 0.52
C LEU A 85 6.78 21.05 0.44
N MET A 86 8.03 20.73 0.08
CA MET A 86 8.55 19.35 0.11
C MET A 86 8.50 18.73 1.51
N GLU A 87 8.79 19.51 2.56
CA GLU A 87 8.68 19.07 3.96
C GLU A 87 7.23 18.75 4.36
N ASN A 88 6.24 19.54 3.90
CA ASN A 88 4.82 19.22 4.11
C ASN A 88 4.44 17.87 3.46
N ILE A 89 4.87 17.65 2.22
CA ILE A 89 4.64 16.37 1.52
C ILE A 89 5.27 15.22 2.30
N SER A 90 6.49 15.40 2.82
CA SER A 90 7.18 14.40 3.64
C SER A 90 6.40 14.06 4.93
N PHE A 91 5.80 15.05 5.59
CA PHE A 91 4.95 14.80 6.76
C PHE A 91 3.74 13.93 6.43
N PHE A 92 3.10 14.17 5.28
CA PHE A 92 2.02 13.29 4.81
C PHE A 92 2.53 11.88 4.51
N LEU A 93 3.67 11.74 3.83
CA LEU A 93 4.24 10.43 3.50
C LEU A 93 4.61 9.63 4.76
N ALA A 94 5.12 10.28 5.81
CA ALA A 94 5.40 9.64 7.10
C ALA A 94 4.14 9.08 7.78
N PHE A 95 3.00 9.77 7.62
CA PHE A 95 1.70 9.26 8.04
C PHE A 95 1.21 8.12 7.13
N ALA A 96 1.26 8.32 5.81
CA ALA A 96 0.80 7.33 4.84
C ALA A 96 1.55 6.00 4.97
N GLN A 97 2.85 6.02 5.25
CA GLN A 97 3.67 4.82 5.43
C GLN A 97 3.19 3.89 6.57
N GLN A 98 2.45 4.40 7.55
CA GLN A 98 1.91 3.59 8.65
C GLN A 98 0.66 2.80 8.23
N HIS A 99 0.00 3.22 7.16
CA HIS A 99 -1.30 2.71 6.74
C HIS A 99 -1.28 2.09 5.35
N VAL A 100 -0.46 2.61 4.44
CA VAL A 100 -0.34 2.24 3.03
C VAL A 100 0.93 1.41 2.81
N ASP A 101 0.86 0.46 1.89
CA ASP A 101 2.02 -0.39 1.56
C ASP A 101 3.10 0.42 0.85
N LYS A 102 4.37 0.07 1.08
CA LYS A 102 5.52 0.82 0.55
C LYS A 102 5.53 0.90 -0.98
N SER A 103 4.94 -0.08 -1.68
CA SER A 103 4.81 -0.11 -3.13
C SER A 103 3.80 0.89 -3.68
N GLU A 104 2.87 1.36 -2.85
CA GLU A 104 1.82 2.32 -3.21
C GLU A 104 2.17 3.74 -2.73
N LEU A 105 3.31 3.93 -2.04
CA LEU A 105 3.80 5.27 -1.65
C LEU A 105 4.48 5.96 -2.83
N PHE A 106 4.20 7.24 -2.99
CA PHE A 106 4.89 8.11 -3.95
C PHE A 106 6.08 8.82 -3.30
N GLN A 107 6.97 9.37 -4.12
CA GLN A 107 8.11 10.18 -3.69
C GLN A 107 7.78 11.67 -3.82
N THR A 108 8.42 12.51 -3.00
CA THR A 108 8.18 13.97 -3.02
C THR A 108 8.30 14.61 -4.42
N VAL A 109 9.21 14.10 -5.26
CA VAL A 109 9.40 14.57 -6.65
C VAL A 109 8.23 14.24 -7.57
N ASP A 110 7.51 13.16 -7.30
CA ASP A 110 6.36 12.71 -8.11
C ASP A 110 5.23 13.75 -8.09
N LEU A 111 5.03 14.37 -6.91
CA LEU A 111 4.06 15.43 -6.72
C LEU A 111 4.64 16.83 -6.95
N PHE A 112 5.78 17.16 -6.33
CA PHE A 112 6.31 18.52 -6.35
C PHE A 112 6.79 18.95 -7.75
N GLU A 113 7.46 18.05 -8.47
CA GLU A 113 7.92 18.28 -9.84
C GLU A 113 6.95 17.70 -10.89
N GLY A 114 5.87 17.03 -10.46
CA GLY A 114 4.90 16.41 -11.37
C GLY A 114 5.49 15.22 -12.15
N GLN A 115 6.48 14.52 -11.59
CA GLN A 115 7.17 13.44 -12.28
C GLN A 115 6.26 12.23 -12.53
N ASP A 116 5.40 11.89 -11.56
CA ASP A 116 4.43 10.80 -11.66
C ASP A 116 3.14 11.12 -10.87
N PRO A 117 2.19 11.87 -11.46
CA PRO A 117 0.91 12.17 -10.82
C PRO A 117 0.09 10.91 -10.51
N ASN A 118 0.27 9.83 -11.28
CA ASN A 118 -0.45 8.58 -11.10
C ASN A 118 0.00 7.83 -9.83
N ALA A 119 1.28 7.91 -9.46
CA ALA A 119 1.74 7.38 -8.17
C ALA A 119 1.01 8.04 -6.98
N VAL A 120 0.72 9.34 -7.07
CA VAL A 120 -0.04 10.07 -6.05
C VAL A 120 -1.49 9.58 -6.00
N LEU A 121 -2.14 9.35 -7.16
CA LEU A 121 -3.48 8.76 -7.22
C LEU A 121 -3.54 7.38 -6.56
N ILE A 122 -2.56 6.52 -6.84
CA ILE A 122 -2.48 5.17 -6.27
C ILE A 122 -2.38 5.25 -4.74
N CYS A 123 -1.50 6.09 -4.22
CA CYS A 123 -1.33 6.29 -2.76
C CYS A 123 -2.62 6.77 -2.09
N LEU A 124 -3.28 7.78 -2.68
CA LEU A 124 -4.53 8.32 -2.14
C LEU A 124 -5.68 7.31 -2.23
N SER A 125 -5.77 6.56 -3.33
CA SER A 125 -6.75 5.48 -3.48
C SER A 125 -6.55 4.39 -2.43
N ALA A 126 -5.31 3.95 -2.20
CA ALA A 126 -4.99 2.98 -1.15
C ALA A 126 -5.35 3.51 0.24
N LEU A 127 -5.09 4.78 0.52
CA LEU A 127 -5.48 5.41 1.78
C LEU A 127 -7.01 5.50 1.93
N ALA A 128 -7.72 5.83 0.85
CA ALA A 128 -9.17 5.93 0.84
C ALA A 128 -9.88 4.58 1.03
N ARG A 129 -9.31 3.47 0.53
CA ARG A 129 -9.78 2.11 0.87
C ARG A 129 -9.68 1.82 2.36
N LYS A 130 -8.62 2.35 3.00
CA LYS A 130 -8.33 2.16 4.43
C LYS A 130 -9.02 3.19 5.33
N ALA A 131 -9.77 4.16 4.76
CA ALA A 131 -10.50 5.20 5.49
C ALA A 131 -11.52 4.66 6.52
N SER A 132 -12.06 3.46 6.28
CA SER A 132 -12.99 2.79 7.22
C SER A 132 -12.38 2.56 8.60
N LYS A 133 -11.05 2.34 8.68
CA LYS A 133 -10.33 2.17 9.95
C LYS A 133 -10.37 3.44 10.81
N PHE A 134 -10.58 4.60 10.18
CA PHE A 134 -10.67 5.91 10.83
C PHE A 134 -12.11 6.39 11.02
N GLY A 135 -13.11 5.55 10.70
CA GLY A 135 -14.53 5.94 10.76
C GLY A 135 -14.91 7.00 9.72
N LYS A 136 -14.16 7.10 8.62
CA LYS A 136 -14.40 8.05 7.53
C LYS A 136 -14.98 7.31 6.30
N PRO A 137 -15.69 8.01 5.39
CA PRO A 137 -16.21 7.40 4.17
C PRO A 137 -15.07 6.76 3.37
N THR A 138 -15.27 5.53 2.89
CA THR A 138 -14.30 4.83 2.04
C THR A 138 -14.57 5.08 0.57
N LEU A 139 -13.51 5.13 -0.22
CA LEU A 139 -13.58 5.10 -1.68
C LEU A 139 -12.92 3.81 -2.18
N GLY A 140 -13.61 3.09 -3.07
CA GLY A 140 -13.11 1.86 -3.69
C GLY A 140 -13.45 0.57 -2.93
N PRO A 141 -13.04 -0.58 -3.48
CA PRO A 141 -13.37 -1.89 -2.92
C PRO A 141 -12.65 -2.13 -1.58
N LYS A 142 -13.35 -2.79 -0.65
CA LYS A 142 -12.78 -3.17 0.64
C LYS A 142 -11.67 -4.21 0.45
N GLU A 143 -10.49 -3.94 0.99
CA GLU A 143 -9.38 -4.89 0.97
C GLU A 143 -9.77 -6.20 1.69
N ALA A 144 -9.47 -7.34 1.06
CA ALA A 144 -9.75 -8.65 1.63
C ALA A 144 -8.91 -8.86 2.89
N GLN A 145 -9.56 -9.18 4.00
CA GLN A 145 -8.88 -9.58 5.22
C GLN A 145 -8.60 -11.08 5.13
N GLY A 146 -7.33 -11.45 5.00
CA GLY A 146 -6.93 -12.86 5.02
C GLY A 146 -7.24 -13.46 6.39
N GLU A 147 -8.20 -14.38 6.45
CA GLU A 147 -8.46 -15.15 7.65
C GLU A 147 -7.35 -16.21 7.79
N LYS A 148 -6.34 -15.93 8.61
CA LYS A 148 -5.36 -16.94 9.00
C LYS A 148 -6.04 -17.93 9.92
N ARG A 149 -6.47 -19.07 9.38
CA ARG A 149 -7.03 -20.16 10.18
C ARG A 149 -5.91 -20.73 11.05
N ALA A 150 -6.01 -20.53 12.36
CA ALA A 150 -5.13 -21.18 13.32
C ALA A 150 -5.65 -22.60 13.57
N TRP A 151 -4.84 -23.60 13.29
CA TRP A 151 -5.12 -24.98 13.71
C TRP A 151 -4.51 -25.21 15.09
N THR A 152 -5.18 -26.04 15.90
CA THR A 152 -4.60 -26.51 17.16
C THR A 152 -3.39 -27.39 16.89
N ASN A 153 -2.45 -27.46 17.84
CA ASN A 153 -1.31 -28.38 17.73
C ASN A 153 -1.74 -29.83 17.55
N GLU A 154 -2.87 -30.23 18.14
CA GLU A 154 -3.46 -31.56 17.98
C GLU A 154 -3.94 -31.80 16.54
N GLN A 155 -4.60 -30.82 15.92
CA GLN A 155 -5.01 -30.89 14.50
C GLN A 155 -3.82 -30.94 13.54
N LEU A 156 -2.75 -30.18 13.81
CA LEU A 156 -1.52 -30.24 13.03
C LEU A 156 -0.85 -31.61 13.13
N ARG A 157 -0.71 -32.15 14.35
CA ARG A 157 -0.13 -33.48 14.60
C ARG A 157 -0.97 -34.62 14.06
N ALA A 158 -2.30 -34.46 14.02
CA ALA A 158 -3.18 -35.42 13.38
C ALA A 158 -2.92 -35.52 11.87
N GLY A 159 -2.45 -34.44 11.24
CA GLY A 159 -2.00 -34.43 9.85
C GLY A 159 -0.73 -35.27 9.63
N ASP A 160 0.24 -35.21 10.56
CA ASP A 160 1.50 -35.97 10.46
C ASP A 160 1.28 -37.49 10.46
N ALA A 161 0.20 -37.97 11.08
CA ALA A 161 -0.15 -39.40 11.12
C ALA A 161 -0.78 -39.90 9.80
N ILE A 162 -1.15 -39.01 8.89
CA ILE A 162 -1.76 -39.37 7.60
C ILE A 162 -0.64 -39.68 6.60
N ILE A 163 -0.32 -40.97 6.47
CA ILE A 163 0.63 -41.44 5.45
C ILE A 163 -0.02 -41.28 4.07
N GLY A 164 0.53 -40.40 3.24
CA GLY A 164 0.04 -40.19 1.87
C GLY A 164 0.07 -41.47 1.04
N LEU A 165 -0.92 -41.66 0.17
CA LEU A 165 -1.10 -42.85 -0.69
C LEU A 165 0.15 -43.23 -1.52
N GLN A 166 1.08 -42.29 -1.74
CA GLN A 166 2.34 -42.54 -2.46
C GLN A 166 3.45 -43.19 -1.63
N MET A 167 3.37 -43.19 -0.29
CA MET A 167 4.46 -43.68 0.57
C MET A 167 4.47 -45.19 0.80
N GLY A 168 3.59 -45.94 0.12
CA GLY A 168 3.53 -47.40 0.23
C GLY A 168 3.02 -47.88 1.60
N SER A 169 2.38 -49.05 1.62
CA SER A 169 1.79 -49.62 2.83
C SER A 169 2.82 -50.43 3.62
N ASN A 170 3.08 -50.10 4.90
CA ASN A 170 3.91 -50.93 5.77
C ASN A 170 3.17 -52.20 6.27
N LYS A 171 1.87 -52.37 5.96
CA LYS A 171 1.03 -53.45 6.51
C LYS A 171 1.49 -54.88 6.15
N GLY A 172 2.51 -55.03 5.30
CA GLY A 172 3.15 -56.32 4.99
C GLY A 172 4.51 -56.56 5.67
N ALA A 173 5.11 -55.56 6.33
CA ALA A 173 6.42 -55.71 6.96
C ALA A 173 6.27 -56.20 8.41
N ASN A 174 6.10 -57.52 8.59
CA ASN A 174 6.21 -58.15 9.91
C ASN A 174 7.64 -58.71 10.10
N ALA A 175 8.18 -58.60 11.32
CA ALA A 175 9.51 -59.10 11.68
C ALA A 175 9.59 -60.65 11.77
N SER A 176 8.75 -61.34 10.99
CA SER A 176 8.68 -62.80 10.96
C SER A 176 9.94 -63.33 10.30
N GLY A 177 10.92 -63.73 11.12
CA GLY A 177 12.19 -64.30 10.64
C GLY A 177 13.45 -63.69 11.27
N ILE A 178 13.33 -62.66 12.10
CA ILE A 178 14.48 -62.17 12.88
C ILE A 178 14.65 -63.06 14.11
N ASN A 179 15.45 -64.11 13.99
CA ASN A 179 15.84 -64.97 15.12
C ASN A 179 17.13 -64.42 15.76
N MET A 180 16.98 -63.57 16.77
CA MET A 180 18.09 -63.08 17.59
C MET A 180 18.33 -64.03 18.76
N GLY A 181 19.22 -64.99 18.53
CA GLY A 181 19.81 -65.80 19.60
C GLY A 181 19.34 -67.24 19.62
N ASN A 182 19.89 -68.07 18.72
CA ASN A 182 19.95 -69.50 18.96
C ASN A 182 21.26 -69.82 19.69
N SER A 183 21.22 -69.98 21.01
CA SER A 183 22.35 -70.52 21.78
C SER A 183 22.46 -72.02 21.51
N ARG A 184 23.55 -72.44 20.85
CA ARG A 184 23.87 -73.86 20.69
C ARG A 184 24.06 -74.48 22.08
N HIS A 185 23.25 -75.47 22.44
CA HIS A 185 23.49 -76.31 23.62
C HIS A 185 24.64 -77.30 23.35
N MET A 186 25.38 -77.64 24.43
CA MET A 186 26.65 -78.38 24.49
C MET A 186 26.78 -79.55 23.52
#